data_AF-A0A7Y5GNN9-F1
#
_entry.id   AF-A0A7Y5GNN9-F1
#
_cell.length_a   1.000
_cell.length_b   1.000
_cell.length_c   1.000
_cell.angle_alpha   90.00
_cell.angle_beta   90.00
_cell.angle_gamma   90.00
#
_symmetry.space_group_name_H-M   'P 1'
#
loop_
_entity.id
_entity.type
_entity.pdbx_description
1 polymer ?
#
loop_
_entity_poly.entity_id
_entity_poly.type
_entity_poly.pdbx_seq_one_letter_code
_entity_poly.pdbx_strand_id
1 'polypeptide(L)' 'MKPKNIEEYLEQAEEYRQSIFRKMTAKEKLDLSFSLYRTAWKLKRAAIKHAHPEWTDEQVENKVKEIFLYAQS' A
#
# COMPACT_ATOMS: atom_id res chain seq x y z
N MET A 1 21.74 0.00 29.78
CA MET A 1 20.89 -0.68 28.78
C MET A 1 21.77 -0.93 27.57
N LYS A 2 22.09 -2.19 27.24
CA LYS A 2 22.89 -2.47 26.04
C LYS A 2 22.04 -2.11 24.81
N PRO A 3 22.61 -1.46 23.78
CA PRO A 3 21.86 -1.17 22.56
C PRO A 3 21.41 -2.50 21.96
N LYS A 4 20.12 -2.61 21.66
CA LYS A 4 19.60 -3.78 20.93
C LYS A 4 20.23 -3.80 19.55
N ASN A 5 20.45 -4.99 19.00
CA ASN A 5 20.89 -5.13 17.60
C ASN A 5 19.77 -4.63 16.67
N ILE A 6 20.10 -4.13 15.47
CA ILE A 6 19.12 -3.69 14.45
C ILE A 6 18.06 -4.79 14.22
N GLU A 7 18.49 -6.05 14.15
CA GLU A 7 17.60 -7.19 13.98
C GLU A 7 16.54 -7.30 15.08
N GLU A 8 16.96 -7.09 16.33
CA GLU A 8 16.09 -7.15 17.50
C GLU A 8 15.10 -5.97 17.54
N TYR A 9 15.46 -4.82 16.97
CA TYR A 9 14.53 -3.69 16.78
C TYR A 9 13.49 -3.98 15.70
N LEU A 10 13.89 -4.61 14.60
CA LEU A 10 12.96 -4.98 13.52
C LEU A 10 11.95 -6.02 13.99
N GLU A 11 12.40 -7.02 14.74
CA GLU A 11 11.54 -8.04 15.33
C GLU A 11 10.49 -7.42 16.27
N GLN A 12 10.91 -6.53 17.18
CA GLN A 12 9.99 -5.83 18.07
C GLN A 12 9.01 -4.92 17.35
N ALA A 13 9.47 -4.23 16.29
CA ALA A 13 8.59 -3.40 15.48
C ALA A 13 7.51 -4.26 14.79
N GLU A 14 7.86 -5.46 14.34
CA GLU A 14 6.93 -6.40 13.72
C GLU A 14 5.91 -6.96 14.73
N GLU A 15 6.36 -7.39 15.90
CA GLU A 15 5.48 -7.82 16.99
C GLU A 15 4.47 -6.71 17.37
N TYR A 16 4.96 -5.47 17.48
CA TYR A 16 4.13 -4.33 17.80
C TYR A 16 3.08 -4.06 16.71
N ARG A 17 3.49 -4.10 15.43
CA ARG A 17 2.60 -3.94 14.27
C ARG A 17 1.49 -4.99 14.26
N GLN A 18 1.83 -6.25 14.51
CA GLN A 18 0.85 -7.34 14.61
C GLN A 18 -0.11 -7.13 15.78
N SER A 19 0.39 -6.66 16.93
CA SER A 19 -0.45 -6.38 18.09
C SER A 19 -1.50 -5.29 17.80
N ILE A 20 -1.12 -4.25 17.06
CA ILE A 20 -2.02 -3.19 16.61
C ILE A 20 -3.08 -3.78 15.67
N PHE A 21 -2.66 -4.54 14.66
CA PHE A 21 -3.58 -5.11 13.68
C PHE A 21 -4.59 -6.10 14.31
N ARG A 22 -4.16 -6.87 15.32
CA ARG A 22 -5.04 -7.77 16.08
C ARG A 22 -6.09 -7.01 16.89
N LYS A 23 -5.75 -5.82 17.39
CA LYS A 23 -6.66 -4.97 18.18
C LYS A 23 -7.65 -4.17 17.33
N MET A 24 -7.40 -4.01 16.04
CA MET A 24 -8.32 -3.31 15.13
C MET A 24 -9.66 -4.06 15.03
N THR A 25 -10.75 -3.30 15.13
CA THR A 25 -12.09 -3.73 14.78
C THR A 25 -12.21 -4.05 13.29
N ALA A 26 -13.26 -4.78 12.92
CA ALA A 26 -13.53 -5.08 11.51
C ALA A 26 -13.69 -3.79 10.66
N LYS A 27 -14.33 -2.75 11.21
CA LYS A 27 -14.50 -1.45 10.55
C LYS A 27 -13.14 -0.79 10.29
N GLU A 28 -12.25 -0.75 11.28
CA GLU A 28 -10.93 -0.13 11.13
C GLU A 28 -10.07 -0.87 10.08
N LYS A 29 -10.17 -2.21 10.02
CA LYS A 29 -9.49 -2.99 8.98
C LYS A 29 -10.03 -2.68 7.58
N LEU A 30 -11.35 -2.48 7.47
CA LEU A 30 -11.97 -2.09 6.20
C LEU A 30 -11.54 -0.67 5.79
N ASP A 31 -11.56 0.28 6.73
CA ASP A 31 -11.11 1.65 6.51
C ASP A 31 -9.63 1.69 6.08
N LEU A 32 -8.77 0.88 6.72
CA LEU A 32 -7.37 0.72 6.35
C LEU A 32 -7.21 0.14 4.94
N SER A 33 -7.99 -0.88 4.59
CA SER A 33 -7.98 -1.49 3.26
C SER A 33 -8.32 -0.47 2.17
N PHE A 34 -9.32 0.38 2.39
CA PHE A 34 -9.65 1.46 1.45
C PHE A 34 -8.56 2.54 1.36
N SER A 35 -7.89 2.85 2.47
CA SER A 35 -6.74 3.76 2.46
C SER A 35 -5.57 3.21 1.64
N LEU A 36 -5.26 1.92 1.82
CA LEU A 36 -4.24 1.21 1.06
C LEU A 36 -4.58 1.17 -0.43
N TYR A 37 -5.82 0.83 -0.79
CA TYR A 37 -6.30 0.84 -2.17
C TYR A 37 -6.09 2.21 -2.83
N ARG A 38 -6.51 3.30 -2.18
CA ARG A 38 -6.34 4.67 -2.69
C ARG A 38 -4.86 5.05 -2.85
N THR A 39 -4.01 4.61 -1.94
CA THR A 39 -2.56 4.86 -2.01
C THR A 39 -1.94 4.10 -3.16
N ALA A 40 -2.26 2.81 -3.30
CA ALA A 40 -1.80 1.98 -4.40
C ALA A 40 -2.24 2.54 -5.76
N TRP A 41 -3.49 3.02 -5.86
CA TRP A 41 -4.01 3.67 -7.06
C TRP A 41 -3.17 4.89 -7.46
N LYS A 42 -2.93 5.81 -6.52
CA LYS A 42 -2.10 7.01 -6.74
C LYS A 42 -0.68 6.64 -7.18
N LEU A 43 -0.09 5.64 -6.53
CA LEU A 43 1.25 5.18 -6.85
C LEU A 43 1.32 4.60 -8.27
N LYS A 44 0.35 3.76 -8.65
CA LYS A 44 0.27 3.18 -10.00
C LYS A 44 0.05 4.24 -11.06
N ARG A 45 -0.85 5.19 -10.81
CA ARG A 45 -1.07 6.35 -11.70
C ARG A 45 0.21 7.13 -11.92
N ALA A 46 0.95 7.46 -10.85
CA ALA A 46 2.21 8.18 -10.95
C ALA A 46 3.27 7.39 -11.73
N ALA A 47 3.39 6.08 -11.47
CA ALA A 47 4.31 5.21 -12.20
C ALA A 47 4.00 5.13 -13.70
N ILE A 48 2.73 4.98 -14.07
CA ILE A 48 2.30 4.95 -15.49
C ILE A 48 2.55 6.30 -16.15
N LYS A 49 2.18 7.41 -15.50
CA LYS A 49 2.43 8.76 -16.05
C LYS A 49 3.92 9.04 -16.23
N HIS A 50 4.76 8.52 -15.35
CA HIS A 50 6.21 8.63 -15.49
C HIS A 50 6.74 7.78 -16.67
N ALA A 51 6.21 6.56 -16.84
CA ALA A 51 6.60 5.67 -17.93
C ALA A 51 6.08 6.10 -19.32
N HIS A 52 4.94 6.79 -19.36
CA HIS A 52 4.27 7.28 -20.56
C HIS A 52 3.93 8.78 -20.46
N PRO A 53 4.93 9.68 -20.55
CA PRO A 53 4.71 11.12 -20.43
C PRO A 53 3.81 11.72 -21.52
N GLU A 54 3.71 11.04 -22.66
CA GLU A 54 2.91 11.43 -23.81
C GLU A 54 1.42 11.07 -23.69
N TRP A 55 1.07 10.20 -22.74
CA TRP A 55 -0.33 9.79 -22.54
C TRP A 55 -1.16 10.88 -21.89
N THR A 56 -2.41 10.98 -22.33
CA THR A 56 -3.40 11.82 -21.65
C THR A 56 -3.72 11.25 -20.27
N ASP A 57 -4.20 12.10 -19.36
CA ASP A 57 -4.60 11.64 -18.02
C ASP A 57 -5.71 10.56 -18.10
N GLU A 58 -6.55 10.58 -19.13
CA GLU A 58 -7.58 9.56 -19.37
C GLU A 58 -6.96 8.20 -19.74
N GLN A 59 -5.96 8.18 -20.63
CA GLN A 59 -5.25 6.95 -21.01
C GLN A 59 -4.54 6.33 -19.81
N VAL A 60 -3.87 7.17 -18.99
CA VAL A 60 -3.26 6.73 -17.73
C VAL A 60 -4.31 6.11 -16.82
N GLU A 61 -5.46 6.77 -16.63
CA GLU A 61 -6.48 6.31 -15.70
C GLU A 61 -7.16 5.01 -16.16
N ASN A 62 -7.40 4.87 -17.47
CA ASN A 62 -7.91 3.64 -18.05
C ASN A 62 -6.91 2.48 -17.86
N LYS A 63 -5.61 2.75 -17.98
CA LYS A 63 -4.60 1.72 -17.71
C LYS A 63 -4.52 1.34 -16.24
N VAL A 64 -4.62 2.30 -15.32
CA VAL A 64 -4.69 2.00 -13.87
C VAL A 64 -5.90 1.10 -13.58
N LYS A 65 -7.09 1.45 -14.11
CA LYS A 65 -8.30 0.64 -13.98
C LYS A 65 -8.10 -0.79 -14.49
N GLU A 66 -7.53 -0.94 -15.69
CA GLU A 66 -7.22 -2.24 -16.29
C GLU A 66 -6.31 -3.08 -15.37
N ILE A 67 -5.24 -2.49 -14.83
CA ILE A 67 -4.32 -3.19 -13.92
C ILE A 67 -5.04 -3.67 -12.67
N PHE A 68 -5.85 -2.82 -12.03
CA PHE A 68 -6.56 -3.20 -10.81
C PHE A 68 -7.70 -4.21 -11.09
N LEU A 69 -8.28 -4.21 -12.29
CA LEU A 69 -9.31 -5.17 -12.70
C LEU A 69 -8.72 -6.57 -12.94
N TYR A 70 -7.53 -6.65 -13.54
CA TYR A 70 -6.90 -7.92 -13.90
C TYR A 70 -5.78 -8.36 -12.94
N ALA A 71 -5.49 -7.60 -11.89
CA ALA A 71 -4.60 -8.03 -10.83
C ALA A 71 -5.16 -9.30 -10.17
N GLN A 72 -4.54 -10.44 -10.45
CA GLN A 72 -4.81 -11.68 -9.75
C GLN A 72 -4.02 -11.67 -8.43
N SER A 73 -4.61 -12.25 -7.38
CA SER A 73 -4.03 -12.44 -6.04
C SER A 73 -3.00 -13.56 -6.02
#